data_AF-A0A9J5XR61-F1
#
_entry.id   AF-A0A9J5XR61-F1
#
_cell.length_a   1.000
_cell.length_b   1.000
_cell.length_c   1.000
_cell.angle_alpha   90.00
_cell.angle_beta   90.00
_cell.angle_gamma   90.00
#
_symmetry.space_group_name_H-M   'P 1'
#
loop_
_entity.id
_entity.type
_entity.pdbx_description
1 polymer ?
#
loop_
_entity_poly.entity_id
_entity_poly.type
_entity_poly.pdbx_seq_one_letter_code
_entity_poly.pdbx_strand_id
1 'polypeptide(L)'
;MHVAEMRMLRWMCGHTRSDKIRNEVIREKVGVASVVDKLREARLRWFGHVKRRRRRRCEGLVVEGTRRGRGRPKKYWGEVIRQDLAQLHLTEDMTLDRKEWRSCIKVEG
;
A
#
# COMPACT_ATOMS: atom_id res chain seq x y z
N MET A 1 -7.11 -10.30 1.57
CA MET A 1 -7.48 -8.97 2.11
C MET A 1 -8.78 -8.48 1.51
N HIS A 2 -8.83 -8.18 0.21
CA HIS A 2 -10.04 -7.66 -0.48
C HIS A 2 -11.31 -8.52 -0.31
N VAL A 3 -11.20 -9.85 -0.38
CA VAL A 3 -12.37 -10.75 -0.22
C VAL A 3 -12.98 -10.66 1.18
N ALA A 4 -12.14 -10.60 2.22
CA ALA A 4 -12.61 -10.51 3.60
C ALA A 4 -13.26 -9.15 3.87
N GLU A 5 -12.62 -8.07 3.42
CA GLU A 5 -13.15 -6.70 3.45
C GLU A 5 -14.52 -6.64 2.79
N MET A 6 -14.64 -7.06 1.53
CA MET A 6 -15.91 -6.99 0.79
C MET A 6 -17.01 -7.85 1.40
N ARG A 7 -16.67 -8.99 2.03
CA ARG A 7 -17.65 -9.81 2.74
C ARG A 7 -18.24 -9.05 3.93
N MET A 8 -17.39 -8.37 4.70
CA MET A 8 -17.83 -7.57 5.85
C MET A 8 -18.66 -6.36 5.42
N LEU A 9 -18.20 -5.61 4.42
CA LEU A 9 -18.93 -4.42 3.93
C LEU A 9 -20.31 -4.79 3.36
N ARG A 10 -20.40 -5.89 2.60
CA ARG A 10 -21.69 -6.40 2.10
C ARG A 10 -22.62 -6.78 3.24
N TRP A 11 -22.12 -7.52 4.23
CA TRP A 11 -22.90 -7.93 5.39
C TRP A 11 -23.44 -6.72 6.18
N MET A 12 -22.60 -5.71 6.42
CA MET A 12 -23.02 -4.46 7.09
C MET A 12 -24.13 -3.72 6.33
N CYS A 13 -24.09 -3.74 5.00
CA CYS A 13 -25.10 -3.10 4.17
C CYS A 13 -26.31 -4.00 3.84
N GLY A 14 -26.37 -5.22 4.37
CA GLY A 14 -27.43 -6.20 4.06
C GLY A 14 -27.40 -6.73 2.63
N HIS A 15 -26.27 -6.60 1.92
CA HIS A 15 -26.12 -7.04 0.55
C HIS A 15 -25.55 -8.46 0.45
N THR A 16 -26.00 -9.21 -0.54
CA THR A 16 -25.49 -10.54 -0.85
C THR A 16 -24.66 -10.53 -2.13
N ARG A 17 -24.14 -11.69 -2.56
CA ARG A 17 -23.51 -11.84 -3.87
C ARG A 17 -24.54 -11.84 -5.01
N SER A 18 -25.79 -12.20 -4.73
CA SER A 18 -26.87 -12.27 -5.71
C SER A 18 -27.31 -10.89 -6.21
N ASP A 19 -27.11 -9.85 -5.40
CA ASP A 19 -27.44 -8.47 -5.75
C ASP A 19 -26.59 -7.92 -6.90
N LYS A 20 -25.46 -8.58 -7.22
CA LYS A 20 -24.52 -8.21 -8.30
C LYS A 20 -24.06 -6.74 -8.27
N ILE A 21 -24.17 -6.07 -7.12
CA ILE A 21 -23.70 -4.70 -6.92
C ILE A 21 -22.17 -4.66 -7.04
N ARG A 22 -21.64 -3.66 -7.73
CA ARG A 22 -20.20 -3.44 -7.88
C ARG A 22 -19.54 -3.12 -6.53
N ASN A 23 -18.30 -3.55 -6.34
CA ASN A 23 -17.62 -3.39 -5.05
C ASN A 23 -17.30 -1.92 -4.75
N GLU A 24 -17.08 -1.13 -5.79
CA GLU A 24 -16.83 0.31 -5.75
C GLU A 24 -18.05 1.03 -5.15
N VAL A 25 -19.26 0.67 -5.59
CA VAL A 25 -20.53 1.24 -5.08
C VAL A 25 -20.74 0.95 -3.61
N ILE A 26 -20.39 -0.26 -3.15
CA ILE A 26 -20.51 -0.63 -1.74
C ILE A 26 -19.53 0.17 -0.88
N ARG A 27 -18.30 0.38 -1.36
CA ARG A 27 -17.30 1.19 -0.66
C ARG A 27 -17.70 2.66 -0.57
N GLU A 28 -18.20 3.21 -1.68
CA GLU A 28 -18.72 4.58 -1.75
C GLU A 28 -19.88 4.78 -0.77
N LYS A 29 -20.84 3.83 -0.73
CA LYS A 29 -21.97 3.87 0.20
C LYS A 29 -21.54 3.87 1.67
N VAL A 30 -20.48 3.15 2.01
CA VAL A 30 -19.95 3.07 3.39
C VAL A 30 -18.99 4.23 3.71
N GLY A 31 -18.46 4.92 2.69
CA GLY A 31 -17.43 5.94 2.86
C GLY A 31 -16.12 5.34 3.36
N VAL A 32 -15.68 4.24 2.73
CA VAL A 32 -14.39 3.61 3.05
C VAL A 32 -13.53 3.39 1.81
N ALA A 33 -12.26 3.77 1.92
CA ALA A 33 -11.21 3.38 0.99
C ALA A 33 -10.97 1.86 0.98
N SER A 34 -10.40 1.36 -0.12
CA SER A 34 -9.98 -0.03 -0.16
C SER A 34 -8.86 -0.32 0.86
N VAL A 35 -8.89 -1.50 1.48
CA VAL A 35 -7.82 -1.93 2.39
C VAL A 35 -6.47 -1.96 1.69
N VAL A 36 -6.44 -2.28 0.39
CA VAL A 36 -5.19 -2.33 -0.38
C VAL A 36 -4.57 -0.93 -0.49
N ASP A 37 -5.37 0.10 -0.72
CA ASP A 37 -4.90 1.47 -0.80
C ASP A 37 -4.43 1.98 0.57
N LYS A 38 -5.16 1.67 1.64
CA LYS A 38 -4.71 2.01 3.01
C LYS A 38 -3.40 1.31 3.41
N LEU A 39 -3.22 0.07 2.98
CA LEU A 39 -1.94 -0.63 3.16
C LEU A 39 -0.82 0.01 2.34
N ARG A 40 -1.10 0.50 1.12
CA ARG A 40 -0.14 1.28 0.32
C ARG A 40 0.25 2.57 1.04
N GLU A 41 -0.72 3.35 1.49
CA GLU A 41 -0.50 4.57 2.27
C GLU A 41 0.39 4.29 3.49
N ALA A 42 0.12 3.22 4.24
CA ALA A 42 0.93 2.84 5.39
C ALA A 42 2.38 2.46 5.01
N ARG A 43 2.58 1.70 3.93
CA ARG A 43 3.91 1.36 3.41
C ARG A 43 4.70 2.60 3.00
N LEU A 44 4.08 3.51 2.24
CA LEU A 44 4.72 4.74 1.78
C LEU A 44 4.97 5.72 2.93
N ARG A 45 4.07 5.79 3.92
CA ARG A 45 4.30 6.57 5.15
C ARG A 45 5.56 6.10 5.88
N TRP A 46 5.76 4.78 5.97
CA TRP A 46 6.97 4.19 6.54
C TRP A 46 8.20 4.46 5.68
N PHE A 47 8.10 4.30 4.36
CA PHE A 47 9.19 4.59 3.42
C PHE A 47 9.70 6.04 3.54
N GLY A 48 8.79 7.02 3.52
CA GLY A 48 9.17 8.42 3.71
C GLY A 48 9.75 8.71 5.09
N HIS A 49 9.35 7.98 6.14
CA HIS A 49 10.00 8.04 7.44
C HIS A 49 11.43 7.52 7.38
N VAL A 50 11.66 6.37 6.73
CA VAL A 50 13.00 5.79 6.55
C VAL A 50 13.91 6.75 5.77
N LYS A 51 13.46 7.30 4.64
CA LYS A 51 14.25 8.22 3.80
C LYS A 51 14.65 9.52 4.51
N ARG A 52 13.77 10.07 5.36
CA ARG A 52 14.06 11.31 6.12
C ARG A 52 14.88 11.08 7.39
N ARG A 53 14.99 9.84 7.85
CA ARG A 53 15.77 9.54 9.06
C ARG A 53 17.25 9.67 8.72
N ARG A 54 18.01 10.44 9.51
CA ARG A 54 19.48 10.48 9.37
C ARG A 54 20.05 9.07 9.52
N ARG A 55 20.97 8.73 8.60
CA ARG A 55 21.66 7.45 8.37
C ARG A 55 21.73 6.51 9.59
N ARG A 56 21.33 5.24 9.43
CA ARG A 56 21.77 4.13 10.31
C ARG A 56 22.59 3.12 9.53
N ARG A 57 23.55 2.49 10.24
CA ARG A 57 24.60 1.53 9.83
C ARG A 57 24.20 0.40 8.85
N CYS A 58 22.91 0.20 8.56
CA CYS A 58 22.39 -0.97 7.86
C CYS A 58 21.97 -0.74 6.41
N GLU A 59 21.90 0.50 5.91
CA GLU A 59 21.48 0.79 4.52
C GLU A 59 22.46 0.23 3.46
N GLY A 60 23.72 0.01 3.84
CA GLY A 60 24.74 -0.62 3.00
C GLY A 60 24.93 -2.12 3.25
N LEU A 61 24.11 -2.74 4.11
CA LEU A 61 24.23 -4.18 4.36
C LEU A 61 23.62 -4.94 3.18
N VAL A 62 24.50 -5.38 2.28
CA VAL A 62 24.17 -6.41 1.30
C VAL A 62 23.98 -7.70 2.08
N VAL A 63 22.75 -8.20 2.14
CA VAL A 63 22.46 -9.53 2.68
C VAL A 63 22.90 -10.55 1.64
N GLU A 64 24.16 -10.98 1.70
CA GLU A 64 24.63 -12.13 0.95
C GLU A 64 23.95 -13.41 1.44
N GLY A 65 23.52 -14.26 0.52
CA GLY A 65 22.85 -15.53 0.84
C GLY A 65 21.43 -15.72 0.30
N THR A 66 20.96 -14.87 -0.62
CA THR A 66 19.70 -15.10 -1.35
C THR A 66 19.87 -16.19 -2.41
N ARG A 67 20.25 -17.41 -2.02
CA ARG A 67 20.16 -18.59 -2.90
C ARG A 67 18.72 -18.69 -3.39
N ARG A 68 18.49 -18.38 -4.67
CA ARG A 68 17.17 -18.40 -5.30
C ARG A 68 16.67 -19.84 -5.33
N GLY A 69 15.63 -20.13 -4.56
CA GLY A 69 14.89 -21.39 -4.67
C GLY A 69 14.12 -21.47 -6.00
N ARG A 70 13.64 -22.66 -6.34
CA ARG A 70 12.75 -22.89 -7.48
C ARG A 70 11.38 -22.22 -7.22
N GLY A 71 10.83 -21.51 -8.22
CA GLY A 71 9.50 -20.88 -8.16
C GLY A 71 9.54 -19.35 -8.34
N ARG A 72 8.39 -18.68 -8.12
CA ARG A 72 8.30 -17.22 -8.22
C ARG A 72 9.15 -16.57 -7.12
N PRO A 73 10.08 -15.66 -7.46
CA PRO A 73 10.83 -14.93 -6.46
C PRO A 73 9.90 -14.21 -5.47
N LYS A 74 10.24 -14.27 -4.18
CA LYS A 74 9.56 -13.44 -3.18
C LYS A 74 9.77 -11.98 -3.57
N LYS A 75 8.69 -11.19 -3.58
CA LYS A 75 8.79 -9.75 -3.79
C LYS A 75 9.68 -9.14 -2.70
N TYR A 76 10.72 -8.43 -3.10
CA TYR A 76 11.55 -7.67 -2.18
C TYR A 76 10.83 -6.35 -1.81
N TRP A 77 11.05 -5.85 -0.59
CA TRP A 77 10.44 -4.62 -0.10
C TRP A 77 10.67 -3.44 -1.05
N GLY A 78 11.89 -3.26 -1.58
CA GLY A 78 12.17 -2.19 -2.54
C GLY A 78 11.46 -2.35 -3.89
N GLU A 79 11.12 -3.58 -4.32
CA GLU A 79 10.28 -3.78 -5.51
C GLU A 79 8.83 -3.36 -5.24
N VAL A 80 8.31 -3.66 -4.06
CA VAL A 80 6.96 -3.25 -3.65
C VAL A 80 6.87 -1.72 -3.57
N ILE A 81 7.86 -1.07 -2.96
CA ILE A 81 7.91 0.40 -2.90
C ILE A 81 7.98 1.02 -4.30
N ARG A 82 8.85 0.49 -5.19
CA ARG A 82 8.92 0.98 -6.58
C ARG A 82 7.58 0.85 -7.32
N GLN A 83 6.86 -0.25 -7.12
CA GLN A 83 5.52 -0.43 -7.69
C GLN A 83 4.51 0.57 -7.11
N ASP A 84 4.53 0.79 -5.80
CA ASP A 84 3.62 1.72 -5.13
C ASP A 84 3.88 3.18 -5.54
N LEU A 85 5.15 3.58 -5.68
CA LEU A 85 5.56 4.90 -6.18
C LEU A 85 5.09 5.10 -7.63
N ALA A 86 5.32 4.11 -8.50
CA ALA A 86 4.90 4.17 -9.90
C ALA A 86 3.37 4.28 -10.04
N GLN A 87 2.61 3.59 -9.20
CA GLN A 87 1.14 3.66 -9.22
C GLN A 87 0.60 5.06 -8.86
N LEU A 88 1.33 5.82 -8.05
CA LEU A 88 0.95 7.17 -7.64
C LEU A 88 1.71 8.27 -8.40
N HIS A 89 2.56 7.90 -9.37
CA HIS A 89 3.44 8.82 -10.09
C HIS A 89 4.33 9.67 -9.15
N LEU A 90 4.80 9.07 -8.06
CA LEU A 90 5.64 9.74 -7.06
C LEU A 90 7.11 9.41 -7.27
N THR A 91 7.96 10.38 -6.98
CA THR A 91 9.41 10.21 -6.98
C THR A 91 9.95 10.13 -5.55
N GLU A 92 11.16 9.57 -5.37
CA GLU A 92 11.74 9.38 -4.03
C GLU A 92 12.14 10.70 -3.36
N ASP A 93 12.49 11.73 -4.14
CA ASP A 93 12.90 13.06 -3.68
C ASP A 93 11.76 13.84 -3.01
N MET A 94 10.50 13.61 -3.42
CA MET A 94 9.31 14.18 -2.77
C MET A 94 9.19 13.77 -1.30
N THR A 95 9.91 12.73 -0.85
CA THR A 95 9.89 12.32 0.57
C THR A 95 10.49 13.36 1.52
N LEU A 96 11.28 14.31 1.00
CA LEU A 96 11.94 15.36 1.79
C LEU A 96 10.95 16.40 2.33
N ASP A 97 9.99 16.85 1.52
CA ASP A 97 8.89 17.68 2.00
C ASP A 97 7.84 16.80 2.69
N ARG A 98 7.74 16.94 4.01
CA ARG A 98 6.81 16.14 4.83
C ARG A 98 5.34 16.47 4.55
N LYS A 99 5.02 17.72 4.23
CA LYS A 99 3.64 18.16 3.97
C LYS A 99 3.20 17.65 2.61
N GLU A 100 4.02 17.87 1.59
CA GLU A 100 3.78 17.36 0.24
C GLU A 100 3.68 15.84 0.24
N TRP A 101 4.66 15.14 0.82
CA TRP A 101 4.65 13.68 0.94
C TRP A 101 3.38 13.15 1.60
N ARG A 102 2.94 13.76 2.71
CA ARG A 102 1.72 13.35 3.41
C ARG A 102 0.47 13.56 2.56
N SER A 103 0.42 14.65 1.81
CA SER A 103 -0.70 14.96 0.91
C SER A 103 -0.78 13.92 -0.20
N CYS A 104 0.34 13.66 -0.88
CA CYS A 104 0.41 12.76 -2.04
C CYS A 104 0.07 11.29 -1.74
N ILE A 105 0.40 10.81 -0.53
CA ILE A 105 0.15 9.40 -0.16
C ILE A 105 -1.19 9.17 0.53
N LYS A 106 -1.89 10.24 0.94
CA LYS A 106 -3.11 10.12 1.73
C LYS A 106 -4.20 9.51 0.85
N VAL A 107 -4.80 8.44 1.32
CA VAL A 107 -5.99 7.86 0.70
C VAL A 107 -7.19 8.41 1.47
N GLU A 108 -8.08 9.11 0.80
CA GLU A 108 -9.35 9.52 1.42
C GLU A 108 -10.24 8.29 1.61
N GLY A 109 -10.89 8.24 2.78
CA GLY A 109 -11.83 7.20 3.16
C GLY A 109 -13.23 7.60 2.77
#